data_AF-A0A260ZLC5-F1
#
_entry.id   AF-A0A260ZLC5-F1
#
_cell.length_a   1.000
_cell.length_b   1.000
_cell.length_c   1.000
_cell.angle_alpha   90.00
_cell.angle_beta   90.00
_cell.angle_gamma   90.00
#
_symmetry.space_group_name_H-M   'P 1'
#
loop_
_entity.id
_entity.type
_entity.pdbx_description
1 polymer ?
#
loop_
_entity_poly.entity_id
_entity_poly.type
_entity_poly.pdbx_seq_one_letter_code
_entity_poly.pdbx_strand_id
1 'polypeptide(L)'
;MYFLLHQLSENHPLCLFVRFHFDDYQYDEQCIECQKNASPSFSARRDILLILRDTLLEQIRQDETMLVAVAAERETLDCSVDSLEGEVRKKLEELLKSIGCDLRTWYQQLTDNQARSLLREENIQKLLDIFPPDASINIQPMKIVMLSLSKLMSCANNKVKSDEEIEELERVLDNFVTNLKLAQPNATVTSKLHILTAHLIPFLKKHRTWGSITEQGVEHLHAIINGLNRRLASVLNTRFKASLVVKALSNYNFIFDVKSILV
;
A
#
# COMPACT_ATOMS: atom_id res chain seq x y z
N MET A 1 -23.80 10.65 16.07
CA MET A 1 -22.45 11.13 15.72
C MET A 1 -22.65 12.34 14.81
N TYR A 2 -23.16 13.48 15.30
CA TYR A 2 -22.52 14.47 16.18
C TYR A 2 -21.05 14.77 15.80
N PHE A 3 -20.86 16.02 15.39
CA PHE A 3 -19.62 16.74 15.08
C PHE A 3 -18.93 16.43 13.74
N LEU A 4 -19.19 17.30 12.76
CA LEU A 4 -18.17 18.08 12.05
C LEU A 4 -18.87 19.30 11.41
N LEU A 5 -19.23 20.26 12.25
CA LEU A 5 -19.52 21.64 11.83
C LEU A 5 -18.18 22.31 11.57
N HIS A 6 -17.63 22.16 10.36
CA HIS A 6 -16.46 22.91 9.96
C HIS A 6 -16.91 24.31 9.51
N GLN A 7 -16.37 25.34 10.17
CA GLN A 7 -16.54 26.74 9.79
C GLN A 7 -15.96 26.97 8.39
N LEU A 8 -16.80 27.35 7.44
CA LEU A 8 -16.37 27.98 6.19
C LEU A 8 -17.35 29.11 5.80
N SER A 9 -16.79 30.32 5.70
CA SER A 9 -17.30 31.51 4.99
C SER A 9 -18.54 32.25 5.56
N GLU A 10 -18.37 33.56 5.78
CA GLU A 10 -19.33 34.52 6.40
C GLU A 10 -20.62 34.82 5.60
N ASN A 11 -21.06 33.98 4.65
CA ASN A 11 -22.23 34.29 3.81
C ASN A 11 -23.33 33.22 3.76
N HIS A 12 -23.30 32.15 4.59
CA HIS A 12 -24.41 31.18 4.64
C HIS A 12 -24.53 30.49 6.01
N PRO A 13 -25.71 30.50 6.66
CA PRO A 13 -25.86 30.02 8.05
C PRO A 13 -25.88 28.50 8.26
N LEU A 14 -25.81 27.65 7.21
CA LEU A 14 -25.75 26.18 7.28
C LEU A 14 -25.54 25.61 5.87
N CYS A 15 -24.32 25.17 5.51
CA CYS A 15 -24.13 24.34 4.30
C CYS A 15 -24.66 22.92 4.60
N LEU A 16 -25.78 22.55 3.99
CA LEU A 16 -26.28 21.18 3.95
C LEU A 16 -26.02 20.62 2.55
N PHE A 17 -25.74 19.32 2.45
CA PHE A 17 -25.46 18.60 1.18
C PHE A 17 -24.13 19.02 0.50
N VAL A 18 -23.02 18.85 1.23
CA VAL A 18 -21.66 19.02 0.71
C VAL A 18 -21.37 17.93 -0.32
N ARG A 19 -20.91 18.31 -1.52
CA ARG A 19 -20.48 17.39 -2.57
C ARG A 19 -18.96 17.21 -2.46
N PHE A 20 -18.50 15.97 -2.48
CA PHE A 20 -17.08 15.67 -2.67
C PHE A 20 -16.85 15.47 -4.16
N HIS A 21 -16.07 16.35 -4.80
CA HIS A 21 -15.48 16.08 -6.11
C HIS A 21 -14.13 15.41 -5.87
N PHE A 22 -13.95 14.20 -6.40
CA PHE A 22 -12.69 13.45 -6.33
C PHE A 22 -11.83 13.67 -7.58
N ASP A 23 -11.82 14.90 -8.11
CA ASP A 23 -10.95 15.25 -9.24
C ASP A 23 -9.83 16.17 -8.73
N ASP A 24 -8.59 15.74 -8.97
CA ASP A 24 -7.34 16.49 -8.84
C ASP A 24 -7.09 17.24 -7.52
N TYR A 25 -6.62 16.53 -6.49
CA TYR A 25 -5.84 17.04 -5.33
C TYR A 25 -6.37 18.28 -4.58
N GLN A 26 -7.60 18.72 -4.83
CA GLN A 26 -8.19 19.91 -4.24
C GLN A 26 -9.58 19.57 -3.68
N TYR A 27 -9.68 19.51 -2.36
CA TYR A 27 -10.95 19.32 -1.65
C TYR A 27 -11.76 20.60 -1.71
N ASP A 28 -12.53 20.79 -2.78
CA ASP A 28 -13.46 21.91 -2.88
C ASP A 28 -14.83 21.50 -2.31
N GLU A 29 -14.98 21.64 -0.99
CA GLU A 29 -16.20 21.31 -0.25
C GLU A 29 -17.25 22.42 -0.41
N GLN A 30 -17.84 22.55 -1.60
CA GLN A 30 -18.90 23.53 -1.83
C GLN A 30 -20.28 22.87 -1.78
N CYS A 31 -21.18 23.38 -0.92
CA CYS A 31 -22.57 22.98 -0.96
C CYS A 31 -23.30 23.57 -2.18
N ILE A 32 -24.42 22.94 -2.56
CA ILE A 32 -25.21 23.29 -3.77
C ILE A 32 -25.56 24.79 -3.83
N GLU A 33 -25.78 25.43 -2.69
CA GLU A 33 -26.12 26.85 -2.58
C GLU A 33 -24.91 27.76 -2.83
N CYS A 34 -23.73 27.36 -2.33
CA CYS A 34 -22.46 28.06 -2.59
C CYS A 34 -22.01 27.91 -4.04
N GLN A 35 -22.23 26.74 -4.65
CA GLN A 35 -21.88 26.50 -6.05
C GLN A 35 -22.72 27.35 -7.03
N LYS A 36 -23.98 27.63 -6.68
CA LYS A 36 -24.93 28.34 -7.55
C LYS A 36 -25.13 29.82 -7.19
N ASN A 37 -24.49 30.33 -6.13
CA ASN A 37 -24.71 31.68 -5.59
C ASN A 37 -26.20 32.03 -5.43
N ALA A 38 -27.01 31.06 -5.00
CA ALA A 38 -28.45 31.21 -4.87
C ALA A 38 -28.96 30.34 -3.73
N SER A 39 -30.02 30.80 -3.03
CA SER A 39 -30.75 29.98 -2.07
C SER A 39 -32.02 29.42 -2.72
N PRO A 40 -31.96 28.23 -3.36
CA PRO A 40 -33.09 27.63 -4.04
C PRO A 40 -34.20 27.26 -3.05
N SER A 41 -35.45 27.38 -3.49
CA SER A 41 -36.62 26.93 -2.72
C SER A 41 -36.53 25.43 -2.40
N PHE A 42 -37.26 24.97 -1.37
CA PHE A 42 -37.29 23.55 -0.99
C PHE A 42 -37.68 22.62 -2.15
N SER A 43 -38.60 23.03 -3.04
CA SER A 43 -38.95 22.25 -4.23
C SER A 43 -37.76 22.14 -5.19
N ALA A 44 -37.08 23.25 -5.47
CA ALA A 44 -35.91 23.26 -6.35
C ALA A 44 -34.75 22.42 -5.77
N ARG A 45 -34.56 22.42 -4.44
CA ARG A 45 -33.59 21.54 -3.76
C ARG A 45 -33.91 20.06 -3.98
N ARG A 46 -35.17 19.66 -3.80
CA ARG A 46 -35.63 18.29 -4.06
C ARG A 46 -35.37 17.88 -5.51
N ASP A 47 -35.69 18.75 -6.46
CA ASP A 47 -35.54 18.43 -7.88
C ASP A 47 -34.06 18.29 -8.28
N ILE A 48 -33.16 19.10 -7.71
CA ILE A 48 -31.71 18.95 -7.86
C ILE A 48 -31.22 17.61 -7.28
N LEU A 49 -31.69 17.22 -6.09
CA LEU A 49 -31.31 15.95 -5.47
C LEU A 49 -31.80 14.75 -6.28
N LEU A 50 -32.98 14.84 -6.90
CA LEU A 50 -33.50 13.80 -7.79
C LEU A 50 -32.62 13.65 -9.05
N ILE A 51 -32.26 14.76 -9.69
CA ILE A 51 -31.34 14.74 -10.84
C ILE A 51 -29.98 14.17 -10.45
N LEU A 52 -29.46 14.54 -9.28
CA LEU A 52 -28.17 14.03 -8.80
C LEU A 52 -28.21 12.53 -8.52
N ARG A 53 -29.27 12.06 -7.85
CA ARG A 53 -29.51 10.63 -7.64
C ARG A 53 -29.53 9.89 -8.97
N ASP A 54 -30.26 10.39 -9.96
CA ASP A 54 -30.40 9.74 -11.25
C ASP A 54 -29.07 9.72 -12.02
N THR A 55 -28.28 10.79 -11.90
CA THR A 55 -26.92 10.87 -12.47
C THR A 55 -25.98 9.84 -11.82
N LEU A 56 -26.01 9.73 -10.49
CA LEU A 56 -25.19 8.75 -9.76
C LEU A 56 -25.61 7.31 -10.08
N LEU A 57 -26.90 7.04 -10.21
CA LEU A 57 -27.39 5.72 -10.59
C LEU A 57 -26.96 5.33 -12.01
N GLU A 58 -26.95 6.29 -12.94
CA GLU A 58 -26.46 6.03 -14.28
C GLU A 58 -24.94 5.82 -14.32
N GLN A 59 -24.17 6.58 -13.52
CA GLN A 59 -22.74 6.36 -13.35
C GLN A 59 -22.44 4.96 -12.82
N ILE A 60 -23.17 4.50 -11.79
CA ILE A 60 -23.02 3.15 -11.24
C ILE A 60 -23.26 2.08 -12.31
N ARG A 61 -24.29 2.24 -13.17
CA ARG A 61 -24.55 1.28 -14.26
C ARG A 61 -23.44 1.25 -15.31
N GLN A 62 -22.89 2.40 -15.65
CA GLN A 62 -21.78 2.49 -16.59
C GLN A 62 -20.53 1.83 -16.02
N ASP A 63 -20.25 2.08 -14.73
CA ASP A 63 -19.13 1.47 -14.01
C ASP A 63 -19.31 -0.06 -13.91
N GLU A 64 -20.52 -0.56 -13.63
CA GLU A 64 -20.84 -2.00 -13.65
C GLU A 64 -20.56 -2.63 -15.02
N THR A 65 -20.96 -1.96 -16.11
CA THR A 65 -20.73 -2.43 -17.47
C THR A 65 -19.23 -2.49 -17.79
N MET A 66 -18.48 -1.46 -17.40
CA MET A 66 -17.02 -1.41 -17.53
C MET A 66 -16.36 -2.52 -16.72
N LEU A 67 -16.81 -2.79 -15.49
CA LEU A 67 -16.28 -3.86 -14.65
C LEU A 67 -16.46 -5.24 -15.29
N VAL A 68 -17.63 -5.50 -15.91
CA VAL A 68 -17.87 -6.75 -16.64
C VAL A 68 -16.92 -6.90 -17.82
N ALA A 69 -16.71 -5.83 -18.60
CA ALA A 69 -15.78 -5.84 -19.72
C ALA A 69 -14.33 -6.10 -19.29
N VAL A 70 -13.87 -5.42 -18.23
CA VAL A 70 -12.52 -5.61 -17.66
C VAL A 70 -12.35 -7.02 -17.09
N ALA A 71 -13.38 -7.57 -16.45
CA ALA A 71 -13.34 -8.94 -15.94
C ALA A 71 -13.19 -9.97 -17.07
N ALA A 72 -13.90 -9.78 -18.18
CA ALA A 72 -13.79 -10.65 -19.36
C ALA A 72 -12.44 -10.52 -20.07
N GLU A 73 -11.90 -9.30 -20.17
CA GLU A 73 -10.55 -9.06 -20.70
C GLU A 73 -9.49 -9.74 -19.82
N ARG A 74 -9.61 -9.60 -18.50
CA ARG A 74 -8.75 -10.29 -17.54
C ARG A 74 -8.82 -11.81 -17.71
N GLU A 75 -10.01 -12.39 -17.81
CA GLU A 75 -10.16 -13.83 -18.02
C GLU A 75 -9.51 -14.29 -19.33
N THR A 76 -9.62 -13.48 -20.39
CA THR A 76 -8.95 -13.72 -21.68
C THR A 76 -7.43 -13.65 -21.56
N LEU A 77 -6.90 -12.68 -20.81
CA LEU A 77 -5.47 -12.55 -20.51
C LEU A 77 -4.98 -13.70 -19.63
N ASP A 78 -5.74 -14.10 -18.61
CA ASP A 78 -5.41 -15.23 -17.73
C ASP A 78 -5.37 -16.54 -18.54
N CYS A 79 -6.35 -16.79 -19.41
CA CYS A 79 -6.32 -17.91 -20.36
C CYS A 79 -5.14 -17.84 -21.33
N SER A 80 -4.78 -16.63 -21.79
CA SER A 80 -3.61 -16.44 -22.66
C SER A 80 -2.32 -16.76 -21.91
N VAL A 81 -2.16 -16.26 -20.69
CA VAL A 81 -1.01 -16.52 -19.80
C VAL A 81 -0.90 -18.01 -19.49
N ASP A 82 -2.03 -18.69 -19.23
CA ASP A 82 -2.09 -20.13 -18.97
C ASP A 82 -1.83 -21.00 -20.20
N SER A 83 -2.18 -20.50 -21.39
CA SER A 83 -1.84 -21.15 -22.67
C SER A 83 -0.39 -20.93 -23.11
N LEU A 84 0.35 -19.99 -22.48
CA LEU A 84 1.78 -19.80 -22.73
C LEU A 84 2.58 -20.96 -22.11
N GLU A 85 2.57 -22.13 -22.74
CA GLU A 85 3.60 -23.17 -22.60
C GLU A 85 4.98 -22.72 -23.16
N GLY A 86 5.26 -21.42 -23.10
CA GLY A 86 6.44 -20.80 -23.70
C GLY A 86 7.71 -21.02 -22.89
N GLU A 87 8.83 -21.13 -23.58
CA GLU A 87 10.18 -21.19 -22.99
C GLU A 87 10.44 -20.06 -21.98
N VAL A 88 9.88 -18.87 -22.22
CA VAL A 88 9.96 -17.69 -21.34
C VAL A 88 9.26 -17.94 -19.99
N ARG A 89 8.07 -18.55 -19.99
CA ARG A 89 7.33 -18.89 -18.76
C ARG A 89 8.13 -19.90 -17.93
N LYS A 90 8.69 -20.93 -18.57
CA LYS A 90 9.54 -21.93 -17.90
C LYS A 90 10.76 -21.30 -17.25
N LYS A 91 11.47 -20.43 -17.99
CA LYS A 91 12.61 -19.66 -17.46
C LYS A 91 12.23 -18.76 -16.28
N LEU A 92 11.07 -18.11 -16.35
CA LEU A 92 10.52 -17.30 -15.26
C LEU A 92 10.22 -18.14 -14.01
N GLU A 93 9.51 -19.25 -14.16
CA GLU A 93 9.20 -20.15 -13.06
C GLU A 93 10.46 -20.75 -12.42
N GLU A 94 11.44 -21.15 -13.23
CA GLU A 94 12.72 -21.66 -12.76
C GLU A 94 13.51 -20.60 -11.99
N LEU A 95 13.58 -19.37 -12.50
CA LEU A 95 14.24 -18.26 -11.81
C LEU A 95 13.55 -17.99 -10.47
N LEU A 96 12.22 -17.82 -10.47
CA LEU A 96 11.45 -17.51 -9.27
C LEU A 96 11.61 -18.60 -8.21
N LYS A 97 11.62 -19.87 -8.61
CA LYS A 97 11.92 -20.98 -7.71
C LYS A 97 13.35 -20.91 -7.15
N SER A 98 14.34 -20.59 -8.00
CA SER A 98 15.75 -20.48 -7.58
C SER A 98 16.00 -19.37 -6.54
N ILE A 99 15.22 -18.29 -6.59
CA ILE A 99 15.33 -17.17 -5.63
C ILE A 99 14.38 -17.32 -4.42
N GLY A 100 13.72 -18.48 -4.27
CA GLY A 100 12.80 -18.77 -3.17
C GLY A 100 11.43 -18.08 -3.28
N CYS A 101 11.09 -17.58 -4.47
CA CYS A 101 9.79 -16.97 -4.81
C CYS A 101 8.92 -17.96 -5.61
N ASP A 102 8.84 -19.23 -5.20
CA ASP A 102 8.08 -20.25 -5.93
C ASP A 102 6.58 -19.91 -5.95
N LEU A 103 6.12 -19.47 -7.13
CA LEU A 103 4.74 -19.09 -7.37
C LEU A 103 3.79 -20.29 -7.33
N ARG A 104 4.24 -21.56 -7.41
CA ARG A 104 3.39 -22.78 -7.34
C ARG A 104 2.54 -22.87 -6.07
N THR A 105 2.81 -21.98 -5.12
CA THR A 105 1.91 -21.54 -4.04
C THR A 105 0.84 -20.55 -4.56
N TRP A 106 0.24 -20.77 -5.74
CA TRP A 106 -0.66 -19.83 -6.45
C TRP A 106 -2.02 -19.73 -5.75
N TYR A 107 -2.07 -19.08 -4.59
CA TYR A 107 -3.24 -18.43 -3.97
C TYR A 107 -2.83 -17.35 -2.94
N GLN A 108 -1.53 -17.12 -2.72
CA GLN A 108 -1.06 -16.13 -1.75
C GLN A 108 -0.30 -15.00 -2.44
N GLN A 109 -0.57 -13.77 -1.98
CA GLN A 109 0.28 -12.61 -2.25
C GLN A 109 1.73 -12.94 -1.85
N LEU A 110 2.72 -12.36 -2.54
CA LEU A 110 4.13 -12.50 -2.16
C LEU A 110 4.31 -12.14 -0.68
N THR A 111 4.95 -13.01 0.09
CA THR A 111 5.35 -12.70 1.47
C THR A 111 6.46 -11.66 1.49
N ASP A 112 6.65 -10.95 2.59
CA ASP A 112 7.70 -9.92 2.72
C ASP A 112 9.11 -10.46 2.41
N ASN A 113 9.39 -11.70 2.80
CA ASN A 113 10.68 -12.34 2.51
C ASN A 113 10.85 -12.62 1.01
N GLN A 114 9.78 -13.04 0.34
CA GLN A 114 9.79 -13.24 -1.11
C GLN A 114 9.91 -11.90 -1.84
N ALA A 115 9.16 -10.87 -1.42
CA ALA A 115 9.28 -9.52 -1.98
C ALA A 115 10.70 -8.97 -1.84
N ARG A 116 11.33 -9.11 -0.66
CA ARG A 116 12.73 -8.73 -0.44
C ARG A 116 13.71 -9.52 -1.31
N SER A 117 13.46 -10.81 -1.53
CA SER A 117 14.32 -11.64 -2.39
C SER A 117 14.20 -11.22 -3.85
N LEU A 118 12.98 -11.04 -4.35
CA LEU A 118 12.68 -10.61 -5.72
C LEU A 118 13.30 -9.25 -6.03
N LEU A 119 13.19 -8.30 -5.10
CA LEU A 119 13.65 -6.93 -5.29
C LEU A 119 15.15 -6.73 -5.03
N ARG A 120 15.95 -7.78 -4.87
CA ARG A 120 17.42 -7.60 -4.88
C ARG A 120 17.88 -7.22 -6.28
N GLU A 121 18.83 -6.29 -6.40
CA GLU A 121 19.33 -5.81 -7.70
C GLU A 121 19.79 -6.96 -8.60
N GLU A 122 20.50 -7.94 -8.04
CA GLU A 122 20.95 -9.15 -8.74
C GLU A 122 19.79 -9.99 -9.31
N ASN A 123 18.66 -10.04 -8.62
CA ASN A 123 17.50 -10.84 -9.02
C ASN A 123 16.59 -10.06 -9.98
N ILE A 124 16.52 -8.74 -9.84
CA ILE A 124 15.87 -7.84 -10.81
C ILE A 124 16.56 -7.99 -12.16
N GLN A 125 17.89 -7.99 -12.21
CA GLN A 125 18.61 -8.15 -13.48
C GLN A 125 18.33 -9.52 -14.12
N LYS A 126 18.44 -10.61 -13.36
CA LYS A 126 18.10 -11.97 -13.84
C LYS A 126 16.66 -12.06 -14.36
N LEU A 127 15.72 -11.38 -13.71
CA LEU A 127 14.32 -11.35 -14.12
C LEU A 127 14.16 -10.67 -15.48
N LEU A 128 14.82 -9.53 -15.68
CA LEU A 128 14.74 -8.77 -16.91
C LEU A 128 15.45 -9.49 -18.07
N ASP A 129 16.53 -10.23 -17.80
CA ASP A 129 17.27 -11.01 -18.79
C ASP A 129 16.46 -12.17 -19.41
N ILE A 130 15.34 -12.56 -18.79
CA ILE A 130 14.41 -13.55 -19.35
C ILE A 130 13.64 -12.98 -20.54
N PHE A 131 13.37 -11.67 -20.53
CA PHE A 131 12.61 -11.00 -21.58
C PHE A 131 13.55 -10.54 -22.70
N PRO A 132 13.17 -10.72 -23.97
CA PRO A 132 13.88 -10.11 -25.09
C PRO A 132 14.01 -8.58 -24.91
N PRO A 133 15.14 -7.96 -25.32
CA PRO A 133 15.36 -6.52 -25.16
C PRO A 133 14.29 -5.62 -25.80
N ASP A 134 13.61 -6.14 -26.83
CA ASP A 134 12.57 -5.51 -27.64
C ASP A 134 11.14 -5.95 -27.26
N ALA A 135 10.98 -6.76 -26.20
CA ALA A 135 9.68 -7.30 -25.83
C ALA A 135 8.65 -6.23 -25.41
N SER A 136 9.10 -5.09 -24.86
CA SER A 136 8.24 -3.94 -24.60
C SER A 136 9.04 -2.67 -24.32
N ILE A 137 8.52 -1.53 -24.79
CA ILE A 137 9.03 -0.19 -24.44
C ILE A 137 9.00 0.09 -22.93
N ASN A 138 8.16 -0.63 -22.18
CA ASN A 138 7.95 -0.42 -20.75
C ASN A 138 8.99 -1.15 -19.87
N ILE A 139 9.84 -2.01 -20.45
CA ILE A 139 10.84 -2.80 -19.70
C ILE A 139 11.84 -1.90 -18.97
N GLN A 140 12.35 -0.85 -19.64
CA GLN A 140 13.34 0.05 -19.03
C GLN A 140 12.73 0.91 -17.91
N PRO A 141 11.56 1.55 -18.10
CA PRO A 141 10.84 2.18 -16.99
C PRO A 141 10.57 1.21 -15.83
N MET A 142 10.14 -0.03 -16.11
CA MET A 142 9.86 -1.03 -15.08
C MET A 142 11.13 -1.44 -14.30
N LYS A 143 12.28 -1.56 -14.98
CA LYS A 143 13.58 -1.77 -14.32
C LYS A 143 13.85 -0.69 -13.27
N ILE A 144 13.64 0.58 -13.64
CA ILE A 144 13.87 1.71 -12.73
C ILE A 144 12.88 1.68 -11.56
N VAL A 145 11.61 1.34 -11.82
CA VAL A 145 10.61 1.15 -10.76
C VAL A 145 11.06 0.09 -9.76
N MET A 146 11.49 -1.08 -10.24
CA MET A 146 11.92 -2.19 -9.38
C MET A 146 13.16 -1.83 -8.55
N LEU A 147 14.16 -1.18 -9.16
CA LEU A 147 15.37 -0.73 -8.46
C LEU A 147 15.07 0.35 -7.41
N SER A 148 14.20 1.30 -7.75
CA SER A 148 13.79 2.35 -6.81
C SER A 148 13.04 1.75 -5.61
N LEU A 149 12.14 0.80 -5.85
CA LEU A 149 11.44 0.08 -4.79
C LEU A 149 12.41 -0.73 -3.90
N SER A 150 13.42 -1.36 -4.49
CA SER A 150 14.50 -2.05 -3.75
C SER A 150 15.22 -1.12 -2.78
N LYS A 151 15.60 0.07 -3.25
CA LYS A 151 16.27 1.09 -2.43
C LYS A 151 15.35 1.60 -1.32
N LEU A 152 14.10 1.92 -1.64
CA LEU A 152 13.08 2.36 -0.66
C LEU A 152 12.90 1.30 0.45
N MET A 153 12.70 0.03 0.08
CA MET A 153 12.55 -1.06 1.04
C MET A 153 13.78 -1.26 1.93
N SER A 154 14.99 -1.15 1.36
CA SER A 154 16.24 -1.25 2.13
C SER A 154 16.40 -0.11 3.14
N CYS A 155 15.77 1.03 2.89
CA CYS A 155 15.79 2.20 3.75
C CYS A 155 14.67 2.22 4.80
N ALA A 156 13.64 1.36 4.67
CA ALA A 156 12.54 1.21 5.61
C ALA A 156 12.97 0.45 6.89
N ASN A 157 13.94 0.99 7.60
CA ASN A 157 14.52 0.42 8.82
C ASN A 157 14.33 1.35 10.03
N ASN A 158 14.75 0.88 11.20
CA ASN A 158 14.56 1.59 12.48
C ASN A 158 15.54 2.74 12.70
N LYS A 159 16.47 2.98 11.77
CA LYS A 159 17.46 4.05 11.88
C LYS A 159 16.76 5.41 11.77
N VAL A 160 17.20 6.36 12.61
CA VAL A 160 16.86 7.78 12.43
C VAL A 160 17.52 8.28 11.15
N LYS A 161 16.76 8.96 10.28
CA LYS A 161 17.20 9.45 8.99
C LYS A 161 17.70 10.89 9.08
N SER A 162 18.88 11.15 8.56
CA SER A 162 19.41 12.51 8.41
C SER A 162 18.65 13.30 7.33
N ASP A 163 18.85 14.62 7.27
CA ASP A 163 18.27 15.45 6.20
C ASP A 163 18.74 14.98 4.82
N GLU A 164 20.03 14.67 4.67
CA GLU A 164 20.62 14.20 3.41
C GLU A 164 20.04 12.84 2.98
N GLU A 165 19.81 11.93 3.94
CA GLU A 165 19.16 10.64 3.67
C GLU A 165 17.70 10.84 3.23
N ILE A 166 16.99 11.81 3.80
CA ILE A 166 15.60 12.12 3.42
C ILE A 166 15.55 12.73 2.02
N GLU A 167 16.48 13.63 1.68
CA GLU A 167 16.59 14.20 0.33
C GLU A 167 16.95 13.13 -0.71
N GLU A 168 17.81 12.16 -0.37
CA GLU A 168 18.09 11.01 -1.24
C GLU A 168 16.82 10.18 -1.47
N LEU A 169 16.06 9.92 -0.41
CA LEU A 169 14.79 9.18 -0.51
C LEU A 169 13.74 9.92 -1.33
N GLU A 170 13.67 11.25 -1.24
CA GLU A 170 12.79 12.10 -2.05
C GLU A 170 13.14 11.94 -3.54
N ARG A 171 14.43 12.04 -3.90
CA ARG A 171 14.89 11.80 -5.29
C ARG A 171 14.58 10.38 -5.79
N VAL A 172 14.76 9.36 -4.94
CA VAL A 172 14.43 7.97 -5.30
C VAL A 172 12.93 7.81 -5.51
N LEU A 173 12.10 8.43 -4.67
CA LEU A 173 10.65 8.39 -4.78
C LEU A 173 10.15 9.10 -6.04
N ASP A 174 10.72 10.26 -6.38
CA ASP A 174 10.39 10.99 -7.62
C ASP A 174 10.74 10.16 -8.85
N ASN A 175 11.90 9.50 -8.84
CA ASN A 175 12.32 8.62 -9.94
C ASN A 175 11.38 7.40 -10.05
N PHE A 176 10.97 6.83 -8.93
CA PHE A 176 9.97 5.76 -8.87
C PHE A 176 8.63 6.21 -9.48
N VAL A 177 8.08 7.35 -9.06
CA VAL A 177 6.79 7.86 -9.54
C VAL A 177 6.84 8.17 -11.03
N THR A 178 7.90 8.84 -11.49
CA THR A 178 8.08 9.21 -12.90
C THR A 178 8.10 7.97 -13.78
N ASN A 179 8.89 6.96 -13.42
CA ASN A 179 9.00 5.74 -14.22
C ASN A 179 7.78 4.83 -14.09
N LEU A 180 7.07 4.86 -12.96
CA LEU A 180 5.83 4.10 -12.81
C LEU A 180 4.74 4.63 -13.75
N LYS A 181 4.63 5.96 -13.89
CA LYS A 181 3.71 6.60 -14.85
C LYS A 181 4.06 6.24 -16.30
N LEU A 182 5.34 6.12 -16.62
CA LEU A 182 5.78 5.68 -17.96
C LEU A 182 5.51 4.19 -18.19
N ALA A 183 5.79 3.35 -17.20
CA ALA A 183 5.65 1.90 -17.32
C ALA A 183 4.17 1.45 -17.35
N GLN A 184 3.30 2.17 -16.64
CA GLN A 184 1.90 1.80 -16.38
C GLN A 184 1.00 3.05 -16.37
N PRO A 185 0.84 3.76 -17.50
CA PRO A 185 0.15 5.06 -17.55
C PRO A 185 -1.34 4.99 -17.18
N ASN A 186 -1.98 3.84 -17.42
CA ASN A 186 -3.41 3.63 -17.20
C ASN A 186 -3.72 2.85 -15.91
N ALA A 187 -2.71 2.54 -15.09
CA ALA A 187 -2.92 1.76 -13.87
C ALA A 187 -3.55 2.60 -12.76
N THR A 188 -4.45 1.98 -12.00
CA THR A 188 -5.02 2.59 -10.80
C THR A 188 -4.03 2.52 -9.63
N VAL A 189 -4.11 3.50 -8.73
CA VAL A 189 -3.21 3.61 -7.58
C VAL A 189 -3.85 2.94 -6.37
N THR A 190 -3.20 1.92 -5.82
CA THR A 190 -3.64 1.33 -4.54
C THR A 190 -3.41 2.30 -3.39
N SER A 191 -4.19 2.20 -2.31
CA SER A 191 -3.99 3.05 -1.12
C SER A 191 -2.58 2.92 -0.54
N LYS A 192 -1.96 1.74 -0.60
CA LYS A 192 -0.56 1.53 -0.17
C LYS A 192 0.43 2.31 -1.03
N LEU A 193 0.25 2.28 -2.35
CA LEU A 193 1.07 3.03 -3.30
C LEU A 193 0.87 4.55 -3.14
N HIS A 194 -0.37 5.00 -2.90
CA HIS A 194 -0.65 6.40 -2.58
C HIS A 194 0.05 6.85 -1.29
N ILE A 195 -0.03 6.05 -0.22
CA ILE A 195 0.66 6.36 1.04
C ILE A 195 2.17 6.47 0.84
N LEU A 196 2.78 5.53 0.10
CA LEU A 196 4.20 5.57 -0.20
C LEU A 196 4.59 6.83 -0.98
N THR A 197 3.82 7.20 -2.00
CA THR A 197 4.19 8.26 -2.94
C THR A 197 3.84 9.67 -2.47
N ALA A 198 2.73 9.85 -1.74
CA ALA A 198 2.28 11.17 -1.30
C ALA A 198 2.71 11.50 0.14
N HIS A 199 2.81 10.49 1.02
CA HIS A 199 2.91 10.73 2.47
C HIS A 199 4.27 10.35 3.07
N LEU A 200 5.11 9.57 2.36
CA LEU A 200 6.40 9.12 2.90
C LEU A 200 7.32 10.29 3.28
N ILE A 201 7.57 11.23 2.36
CA ILE A 201 8.53 12.31 2.60
C ILE A 201 8.04 13.28 3.69
N PRO A 202 6.78 13.75 3.69
CA PRO A 202 6.24 14.53 4.81
C PRO A 202 6.38 13.80 6.15
N PHE A 203 6.10 12.49 6.16
CA PHE A 203 6.23 11.67 7.35
C PHE A 203 7.68 11.59 7.85
N LEU A 204 8.64 11.33 6.95
CA LEU A 204 10.07 11.28 7.27
C LEU A 204 10.60 12.63 7.77
N LYS A 205 10.23 13.75 7.14
CA LYS A 205 10.62 15.10 7.58
C LYS A 205 10.14 15.39 9.01
N LYS A 206 8.93 14.93 9.36
CA LYS A 206 8.33 15.13 10.68
C LYS A 206 8.87 14.19 11.75
N HIS A 207 8.98 12.89 11.45
CA HIS A 207 9.25 11.85 12.44
C HIS A 207 10.68 11.29 12.39
N ARG A 208 11.43 11.57 11.33
CA ARG A 208 12.82 11.14 11.11
C ARG A 208 13.04 9.63 11.15
N THR A 209 11.98 8.84 11.05
CA THR A 209 12.03 7.38 11.15
C THR A 209 11.00 6.77 10.23
N TRP A 210 11.25 5.55 9.74
CA TRP A 210 10.31 4.81 8.91
C TRP A 210 9.90 3.50 9.57
N GLY A 211 10.88 2.67 9.96
CA GLY A 211 10.63 1.33 10.49
C GLY A 211 10.20 1.29 11.96
N SER A 212 10.48 2.33 12.75
CA SER A 212 10.31 2.27 14.21
C SER A 212 8.87 2.16 14.68
N ILE A 213 7.91 2.56 13.84
CA ILE A 213 6.46 2.46 14.11
C ILE A 213 5.80 1.26 13.40
N THR A 214 6.58 0.32 12.90
CA THR A 214 6.05 -0.85 12.17
C THR A 214 5.71 -2.01 13.10
N GLU A 215 4.80 -2.87 12.65
CA GLU A 215 4.39 -4.08 13.37
C GLU A 215 5.48 -5.17 13.45
N GLN A 216 6.63 -4.97 12.78
CA GLN A 216 7.74 -5.94 12.75
C GLN A 216 8.24 -6.31 14.16
N GLY A 217 8.21 -5.36 15.10
CA GLY A 217 8.56 -5.64 16.50
C GLY A 217 7.57 -6.60 17.18
N VAL A 218 6.28 -6.47 16.88
CA VAL A 218 5.23 -7.34 17.40
C VAL A 218 5.29 -8.71 16.73
N GLU A 219 5.55 -8.77 15.42
CA GLU A 219 5.73 -10.04 14.69
C GLU A 219 6.91 -10.86 15.24
N HIS A 220 8.03 -10.20 15.57
CA HIS A 220 9.16 -10.86 16.21
C HIS A 220 8.79 -11.44 17.57
N LEU A 221 8.06 -10.68 18.39
CA LEU A 221 7.58 -11.14 19.69
C LEU A 221 6.61 -12.34 19.54
N HIS A 222 5.71 -12.30 18.54
CA HIS A 222 4.83 -13.42 18.23
C HIS A 222 5.61 -14.69 17.90
N ALA A 223 6.68 -14.61 17.10
CA ALA A 223 7.53 -15.75 16.77
C ALA A 223 8.19 -16.37 18.02
N ILE A 224 8.69 -15.53 18.95
CA ILE A 224 9.27 -15.98 20.21
C ILE A 224 8.22 -16.68 21.09
N ILE A 225 7.05 -16.07 21.26
CA ILE A 225 5.94 -16.66 22.05
C ILE A 225 5.52 -18.01 21.47
N ASN A 226 5.43 -18.13 20.14
CA ASN A 226 5.12 -19.39 19.47
C ASN A 226 6.21 -20.46 19.69
N GLY A 227 7.48 -20.05 19.70
CA GLY A 227 8.59 -20.92 20.09
C GLY A 227 8.46 -21.44 21.53
N LEU A 228 8.17 -20.55 22.47
CA LEU A 228 7.95 -20.90 23.88
C LEU A 228 6.73 -21.81 24.06
N ASN A 229 5.64 -21.55 23.35
CA ASN A 229 4.43 -22.37 23.41
C ASN A 229 4.66 -23.81 22.94
N ARG A 230 5.49 -24.01 21.91
CA ARG A 230 5.93 -25.34 21.44
C ARG A 230 6.84 -26.02 22.45
N ARG A 231 7.83 -25.28 22.99
CA ARG A 231 8.76 -25.82 24.00
C ARG A 231 8.06 -26.24 25.29
N LEU A 232 7.03 -25.50 25.69
CA LEU A 232 6.22 -25.74 26.89
C LEU A 232 4.92 -26.50 26.56
N ALA A 233 4.84 -27.21 25.43
CA ALA A 233 3.64 -27.93 25.03
C ALA A 233 3.24 -29.04 26.02
N SER A 234 4.21 -29.64 26.71
CA SER A 234 3.99 -30.67 27.74
C SER A 234 3.43 -30.13 29.06
N VAL A 235 3.41 -28.80 29.26
CA VAL A 235 2.89 -28.18 30.47
C VAL A 235 1.39 -27.98 30.35
N LEU A 236 0.63 -28.92 30.92
CA LEU A 236 -0.84 -28.96 30.86
C LEU A 236 -1.52 -27.85 31.66
N ASN A 237 -0.91 -27.41 32.76
CA ASN A 237 -1.47 -26.33 33.59
C ASN A 237 -1.22 -24.98 32.91
N THR A 238 -2.27 -24.36 32.39
CA THR A 238 -2.22 -23.08 31.68
C THR A 238 -1.62 -21.95 32.52
N ARG A 239 -1.95 -21.88 33.82
CA ARG A 239 -1.43 -20.82 34.71
C ARG A 239 0.07 -20.98 34.93
N PHE A 240 0.52 -22.21 35.10
CA PHE A 240 1.94 -22.52 35.24
C PHE A 240 2.69 -22.28 33.92
N LYS A 241 2.12 -22.69 32.78
CA LYS A 241 2.65 -22.40 31.45
C LYS A 241 2.81 -20.89 31.21
N ALA A 242 1.79 -20.10 31.53
CA ALA A 242 1.85 -18.64 31.42
C ALA A 242 2.96 -18.05 32.31
N SER A 243 3.11 -18.52 33.55
CA SER A 243 4.20 -18.09 34.45
C SER A 243 5.59 -18.40 33.87
N LEU A 244 5.76 -19.57 33.24
CA LEU A 244 7.01 -19.95 32.58
C LEU A 244 7.30 -19.10 31.34
N VAL A 245 6.27 -18.77 30.54
CA VAL A 245 6.40 -17.86 29.40
C VAL A 245 6.83 -16.47 29.87
N VAL A 246 6.17 -15.91 30.89
CA VAL A 246 6.56 -14.62 31.47
C VAL A 246 7.99 -14.66 31.99
N LYS A 247 8.36 -15.70 32.75
CA LYS A 247 9.74 -15.87 33.25
C LYS A 247 10.77 -15.92 32.12
N ALA A 248 10.46 -16.61 31.03
CA ALA A 248 11.34 -16.67 29.87
C ALA A 248 11.48 -15.29 29.20
N LEU A 249 10.38 -14.57 28.98
CA LEU A 249 10.38 -13.21 28.43
C LEU A 249 11.11 -12.22 29.33
N SER A 250 11.01 -12.37 30.65
CA SER A 250 11.78 -11.60 31.63
C SER A 250 13.28 -11.85 31.51
N ASN A 251 13.70 -13.11 31.33
CA ASN A 251 15.11 -13.45 31.12
C ASN A 251 15.67 -12.88 29.81
N TYR A 252 14.82 -12.70 28.80
CA TYR A 252 15.17 -12.02 27.55
C TYR A 252 15.15 -10.49 27.66
N ASN A 253 14.82 -9.93 28.83
CA ASN A 253 14.60 -8.49 29.05
C ASN A 253 13.52 -7.86 28.14
N PHE A 254 12.57 -8.62 27.61
CA PHE A 254 11.46 -8.06 26.81
C PHE A 254 10.41 -7.34 27.66
N ILE A 255 10.32 -7.65 28.96
CA ILE A 255 9.27 -7.14 29.87
C ILE A 255 9.84 -6.13 30.87
N PHE A 256 11.14 -6.15 31.12
CA PHE A 256 11.81 -5.29 32.09
C PHE A 256 12.90 -4.49 31.40
N ASP A 257 12.54 -3.31 30.89
CA ASP A 257 13.52 -2.29 30.52
C ASP A 257 13.73 -1.41 31.76
N VAL A 258 14.71 -1.78 32.60
CA VAL A 258 15.14 -0.91 33.70
C VAL A 258 16.06 0.15 33.09
N LYS A 259 15.49 1.24 32.59
CA LYS A 259 16.24 2.50 32.49
C LYS A 259 16.52 3.01 33.90
N SER A 260 17.55 2.47 34.54
CA SER A 260 18.28 3.22 35.55
C SER A 260 19.12 4.28 34.83
N ILE A 261 18.52 5.43 34.56
CA ILE A 261 19.28 6.67 34.38
C ILE A 261 19.49 7.24 35.78
N LEU A 262 20.55 6.77 36.43
CA LEU A 262 21.40 7.51 37.36
C LEU A 262 22.63 7.84 36.49
N VAL A 263 23.05 9.07 36.23
CA VAL A 263 23.24 10.28 37.04
C VAL A 263 23.03 11.50 36.14
#